data_AF-A0A7M3MTG6-F1
#
_entry.id   AF-A0A7M3MTG6-F1
#
_cell.length_a   1.000
_cell.length_b   1.000
_cell.length_c   1.000
_cell.angle_alpha   90.00
_cell.angle_beta   90.00
_cell.angle_gamma   90.00
#
_symmetry.space_group_name_H-M   'P 1'
#
loop_
_entity.id
_entity.type
_entity.pdbx_description
1 polymer ?
#
loop_
_entity_poly.entity_id
_entity_poly.type
_entity_poly.pdbx_seq_one_letter_code
_entity_poly.pdbx_strand_id
1 'polypeptide(L)'
;MATPIALRVLEGHARSYRHTWRGTTIGAVLTPVLFLAAMGLGLGQLVDREPTAALGELSYLAWLTPGLLAASAMQAGAADGTFPVLGGTRWVRTYHTAVASPVRPRDLHLGNLLWATIRISVIALVFVVVAAGFGAVPLARGLLAMGPAVLTGVAFCAALSAGVVLMIRDQFLAGLN
;
A
#
# COMPACT_ATOMS: atom_id res chain seq x y z
N MET A 1 26.57 0.80 18.83
CA MET A 1 25.21 1.29 19.11
C MET A 1 24.23 0.15 18.86
N ALA A 2 23.39 -0.22 19.84
CA ALA A 2 22.42 -1.29 19.64
C ALA A 2 21.32 -0.84 18.66
N THR A 3 21.16 -1.54 17.54
CA THR A 3 20.06 -1.29 16.59
C THR A 3 18.71 -1.44 17.30
N PRO A 4 17.77 -0.49 17.20
CA PRO A 4 16.46 -0.60 17.82
C PRO A 4 15.71 -1.85 17.33
N ILE A 5 14.96 -2.50 18.21
CA ILE A 5 14.30 -3.79 17.95
C ILE A 5 13.35 -3.71 16.75
N ALA A 6 12.65 -2.59 16.58
CA ALA A 6 11.76 -2.35 15.43
C ALA A 6 12.49 -2.44 14.08
N LEU A 7 13.76 -2.00 13.99
CA LEU A 7 14.55 -2.13 12.76
C LEU A 7 14.93 -3.58 12.48
N ARG A 8 15.16 -4.40 13.51
CA ARG A 8 15.42 -5.83 13.30
C ARG A 8 14.18 -6.57 12.80
N VAL A 9 12.99 -6.18 13.29
CA VAL A 9 11.72 -6.68 12.77
C VAL A 9 11.52 -6.27 11.32
N LEU A 10 11.85 -5.02 10.98
CA LEU A 10 11.85 -4.53 9.60
C LEU A 10 12.77 -5.36 8.69
N GLU A 11 14.01 -5.60 9.12
CA GLU A 11 14.96 -6.47 8.39
C GLU A 11 14.41 -7.88 8.21
N GLY A 12 13.73 -8.43 9.22
CA GLY A 12 13.06 -9.72 9.13
C GLY A 12 12.00 -9.75 8.02
N HIS A 13 11.15 -8.73 7.96
CA HIS A 13 10.16 -8.59 6.89
C HIS A 13 10.82 -8.43 5.52
N ALA A 14 11.87 -7.60 5.41
CA ALA A 14 12.63 -7.43 4.18
C ALA A 14 13.25 -8.75 3.68
N ARG A 15 13.81 -9.55 4.59
CA ARG A 15 14.35 -10.88 4.27
C ARG A 15 13.27 -11.86 3.85
N SER A 16 12.12 -11.87 4.50
CA SER A 16 10.99 -12.70 4.09
C SER A 16 10.50 -12.31 2.68
N TYR A 17 10.39 -11.01 2.43
CA TYR A 17 9.92 -10.45 1.17
C TYR A 17 10.83 -10.76 -0.03
N ARG A 18 12.12 -11.05 0.17
CA ARG A 18 13.05 -11.46 -0.90
C ARG A 18 12.59 -12.70 -1.68
N HIS A 19 11.67 -13.48 -1.13
CA HIS A 19 11.12 -14.66 -1.80
C HIS A 19 9.89 -14.32 -2.67
N THR A 20 9.16 -13.27 -2.31
CA THR A 20 7.86 -12.92 -2.93
C THR A 20 7.94 -11.63 -3.76
N TRP A 21 9.05 -10.90 -3.72
CA TRP A 21 9.20 -9.59 -4.34
C TRP A 21 8.78 -9.57 -5.82
N ARG A 22 9.23 -10.56 -6.61
CA ARG A 22 8.95 -10.64 -8.05
C ARG A 22 7.45 -10.59 -8.35
N GLY A 23 6.66 -11.44 -7.70
CA GLY A 23 5.22 -11.51 -7.94
C GLY A 23 4.52 -10.21 -7.57
N THR A 24 4.88 -9.63 -6.42
CA THR A 24 4.29 -8.36 -5.97
C THR A 24 4.70 -7.16 -6.83
N THR A 25 5.96 -7.08 -7.28
CA THR A 25 6.44 -5.99 -8.12
C THR A 25 5.86 -6.09 -9.52
N ILE A 26 5.78 -7.29 -10.10
CA ILE A 26 5.13 -7.50 -11.41
C ILE A 26 3.67 -7.08 -11.34
N GLY A 27 2.91 -7.52 -10.32
CA GLY A 27 1.52 -7.09 -10.15
C GLY A 27 1.37 -5.56 -9.98
N ALA A 28 2.23 -4.96 -9.16
CA ALA A 28 2.22 -3.52 -8.89
C ALA A 28 2.58 -2.65 -10.10
N VAL A 29 3.35 -3.16 -11.07
CA VAL A 29 3.67 -2.47 -12.33
C VAL A 29 2.59 -2.77 -13.38
N LEU A 30 2.22 -4.03 -13.52
CA LEU A 30 1.33 -4.48 -14.58
C LEU A 30 -0.07 -3.88 -14.43
N THR A 31 -0.58 -3.80 -13.19
CA THR A 31 -1.95 -3.30 -12.96
C THR A 31 -2.10 -1.83 -13.37
N PRO A 32 -1.24 -0.89 -12.93
CA PRO A 32 -1.30 0.49 -13.39
C PRO A 32 -1.04 0.64 -14.89
N VAL A 33 -0.08 -0.10 -15.46
CA VAL A 33 0.22 -0.04 -16.89
C VAL A 33 -0.99 -0.48 -17.71
N LEU A 34 -1.60 -1.62 -17.38
CA LEU A 34 -2.78 -2.13 -18.09
C LEU A 34 -3.98 -1.19 -17.91
N PHE A 35 -4.19 -0.65 -16.72
CA PHE A 35 -5.30 0.27 -16.46
C PHE A 35 -5.13 1.60 -17.19
N LEU A 36 -3.93 2.20 -17.14
CA LEU A 36 -3.63 3.45 -17.84
C LEU A 36 -3.62 3.25 -19.36
N ALA A 37 -3.13 2.11 -19.85
CA ALA A 37 -3.22 1.77 -21.26
C ALA A 37 -4.69 1.62 -21.71
N ALA A 38 -5.51 0.90 -20.94
CA ALA A 38 -6.94 0.73 -21.24
C ALA A 38 -7.70 2.07 -21.21
N MET A 39 -7.42 2.92 -20.21
CA MET A 39 -8.06 4.23 -20.09
C MET A 39 -7.54 5.23 -21.12
N GLY A 40 -6.23 5.25 -21.40
CA GLY A 40 -5.62 6.19 -22.36
C GLY A 40 -5.90 5.84 -23.81
N LEU A 41 -5.75 4.56 -24.19
CA LEU A 41 -6.02 4.11 -25.56
C LEU A 41 -7.50 3.87 -25.83
N GLY A 42 -8.27 3.47 -24.81
CA GLY A 42 -9.71 3.21 -24.94
C GLY A 42 -10.55 4.46 -24.68
N LEU A 43 -10.70 4.82 -23.40
CA LEU A 43 -11.63 5.88 -22.99
C LEU A 43 -11.17 7.30 -23.37
N GLY A 44 -9.87 7.57 -23.31
CA GLY A 44 -9.29 8.88 -23.64
C GLY A 44 -9.62 9.29 -25.08
N GLN A 45 -9.55 8.36 -26.03
CA GLN A 45 -9.95 8.64 -27.41
C GLN A 45 -11.46 8.88 -27.60
N LEU A 46 -12.32 8.44 -26.68
CA LEU A 46 -13.76 8.72 -26.73
C LEU A 46 -14.08 10.04 -26.03
N VAL A 47 -13.50 10.29 -24.85
CA VAL A 47 -13.80 11.45 -24.01
C VAL A 47 -13.11 12.71 -24.52
N ASP A 48 -11.88 12.62 -25.04
CA ASP A 48 -11.14 13.78 -25.55
C ASP A 48 -11.66 14.26 -26.93
N ARG A 49 -12.58 13.51 -27.57
CA ARG A 49 -13.20 13.89 -28.86
C ARG A 49 -14.32 14.92 -28.72
N GLU A 50 -15.00 14.95 -27.58
CA GLU A 50 -15.96 16.00 -27.26
C GLU A 50 -15.41 16.82 -26.11
N PRO A 51 -15.11 18.12 -26.30
CA PRO A 51 -14.64 18.97 -25.21
C PRO A 51 -15.73 19.04 -24.15
N THR A 52 -15.62 18.17 -23.15
CA THR A 52 -16.59 18.10 -22.07
C THR A 52 -16.37 19.37 -21.25
N ALA A 53 -17.37 20.25 -21.19
CA ALA A 53 -17.29 21.55 -20.50
C ALA A 53 -16.80 21.46 -19.04
N ALA A 54 -16.82 20.27 -18.44
CA ALA A 54 -16.38 19.99 -17.07
C ALA A 54 -14.85 19.81 -16.90
N LEU A 55 -14.09 19.42 -17.93
CA LEU A 55 -12.66 19.09 -17.81
C LEU A 55 -11.72 20.17 -18.37
N GLY A 56 -12.24 21.11 -19.17
CA GLY A 56 -11.45 22.17 -19.78
C GLY A 56 -10.35 21.60 -20.68
N GLU A 57 -9.10 22.02 -20.46
CA GLU A 57 -7.91 21.56 -21.20
C GLU A 57 -7.24 20.31 -20.61
N LEU A 58 -7.75 19.76 -19.49
CA LEU A 58 -7.18 18.55 -18.90
C LEU A 58 -7.68 17.29 -19.62
N SER A 59 -6.74 16.40 -19.97
CA SER A 59 -7.11 15.06 -20.41
C SER A 59 -7.81 14.29 -19.29
N TYR A 60 -8.76 13.43 -19.65
CA TYR A 60 -9.44 12.56 -18.70
C TYR A 60 -8.46 11.72 -17.87
N LEU A 61 -7.37 11.29 -18.51
CA LEU A 61 -6.30 10.52 -17.89
C LEU A 61 -5.57 11.33 -16.80
N ALA A 62 -5.26 12.60 -17.06
CA ALA A 62 -4.62 13.49 -16.08
C ALA A 62 -5.52 13.73 -14.85
N TRP A 63 -6.84 13.84 -15.06
CA TRP A 63 -7.83 14.03 -14.01
C TRP A 63 -7.99 12.79 -13.10
N LEU A 64 -7.99 11.58 -13.68
CA LEU A 64 -8.13 10.32 -12.93
C LEU A 64 -6.88 9.92 -12.13
N THR A 65 -5.70 10.24 -12.66
CA THR A 65 -4.40 9.78 -12.15
C THR A 65 -4.18 9.98 -10.65
N PRO A 66 -4.43 11.17 -10.04
CA PRO A 66 -4.22 11.36 -8.60
C PRO A 66 -5.15 10.50 -7.74
N GLY A 67 -6.40 10.30 -8.17
CA GLY A 67 -7.34 9.42 -7.48
C GLY A 67 -6.90 7.96 -7.54
N LEU A 68 -6.39 7.51 -8.68
CA LEU A 68 -5.89 6.16 -8.86
C LEU A 68 -4.59 5.90 -8.07
N LEU A 69 -3.71 6.89 -7.97
CA LEU A 69 -2.52 6.85 -7.11
C LEU A 69 -2.93 6.66 -5.64
N ALA A 70 -3.87 7.47 -5.14
CA ALA A 70 -4.37 7.37 -3.77
C ALA A 70 -5.06 6.02 -3.51
N ALA A 71 -5.90 5.55 -4.44
CA ALA A 71 -6.57 4.26 -4.34
C ALA A 71 -5.57 3.09 -4.30
N SER A 72 -4.52 3.13 -5.13
CA SER A 72 -3.48 2.11 -5.17
C SER A 72 -2.70 2.05 -3.85
N ALA A 73 -2.33 3.22 -3.30
CA ALA A 73 -1.65 3.31 -2.02
C ALA A 73 -2.54 2.84 -0.85
N MET A 74 -3.83 3.19 -0.87
CA MET A 74 -4.83 2.71 0.08
C MET A 74 -4.98 1.18 0.04
N GLN A 75 -5.11 0.59 -1.14
CA GLN A 75 -5.23 -0.86 -1.32
C GLN A 75 -3.97 -1.59 -0.82
N ALA A 76 -2.79 -1.07 -1.11
CA ALA A 76 -1.53 -1.61 -0.61
C ALA A 76 -1.44 -1.54 0.93
N GLY A 77 -1.81 -0.40 1.51
CA GLY A 77 -1.89 -0.23 2.95
C GLY A 77 -2.89 -1.16 3.61
N ALA A 78 -4.04 -1.39 2.98
CA ALA A 78 -5.03 -2.33 3.47
C ALA A 78 -4.51 -3.77 3.51
N ALA A 79 -3.86 -4.22 2.44
CA ALA A 79 -3.25 -5.54 2.41
C ALA A 79 -2.20 -5.73 3.53
N ASP A 80 -1.32 -4.74 3.71
CA ASP A 80 -0.22 -4.80 4.70
C ASP A 80 -0.69 -4.56 6.14
N GLY A 81 -1.86 -3.94 6.33
CA GLY A 81 -2.52 -3.81 7.63
C GLY A 81 -3.30 -5.05 8.05
N THR A 82 -3.86 -5.79 7.08
CA THR A 82 -4.73 -6.93 7.37
C THR A 82 -3.96 -8.25 7.46
N PHE A 83 -3.26 -8.65 6.38
CA PHE A 83 -2.73 -10.01 6.28
C PHE A 83 -1.55 -10.31 7.20
N PRO A 84 -0.53 -9.43 7.35
CA PRO A 84 0.57 -9.68 8.27
C PRO A 84 0.12 -9.77 9.74
N VAL A 85 -0.83 -8.93 10.14
CA VAL A 85 -1.38 -8.89 11.51
C VAL A 85 -2.23 -10.13 11.78
N LEU A 86 -3.14 -10.48 10.87
CA LEU A 86 -3.97 -11.68 10.98
C LEU A 86 -3.11 -12.95 10.94
N GLY A 87 -2.12 -13.02 10.05
CA GLY A 87 -1.23 -14.15 9.92
C GLY A 87 -0.30 -14.32 11.13
N GLY A 88 0.26 -13.22 11.63
CA GLY A 88 1.08 -13.23 12.83
C GLY A 88 0.32 -13.61 14.09
N THR A 89 -1.00 -13.40 14.14
CA THR A 89 -1.84 -13.77 15.29
C THR A 89 -2.36 -15.19 15.18
N ARG A 90 -2.93 -15.60 14.03
CA ARG A 90 -3.61 -16.89 13.88
C ARG A 90 -2.76 -18.03 13.34
N TRP A 91 -2.00 -17.76 12.28
CA TRP A 91 -1.37 -18.83 11.48
C TRP A 91 0.07 -19.08 11.90
N VAL A 92 0.90 -18.03 11.83
CA VAL A 92 2.34 -18.10 12.11
C VAL A 92 2.62 -17.86 13.60
N ARG A 93 1.66 -17.27 14.33
CA ARG A 93 1.71 -17.05 15.78
C ARG A 93 2.94 -16.26 16.26
N THR A 94 3.49 -15.40 15.40
CA THR A 94 4.63 -14.52 15.71
C THR A 94 4.38 -13.64 16.94
N TYR A 95 3.14 -13.16 17.17
CA TYR A 95 2.82 -12.40 18.38
C TYR A 95 2.83 -13.24 19.66
N HIS A 96 2.56 -14.55 19.57
CA HIS A 96 2.65 -15.45 20.72
C HIS A 96 4.11 -15.73 21.09
N THR A 97 5.00 -15.82 20.11
CA THR A 97 6.45 -15.99 20.37
C THR A 97 7.07 -14.79 21.07
N ALA A 98 6.43 -13.62 21.01
CA ALA A 98 6.87 -12.43 21.73
C ALA A 98 6.90 -12.65 23.25
N VAL A 99 6.05 -13.52 23.80
CA VAL A 99 6.01 -13.84 25.24
C VAL A 99 7.29 -14.56 25.71
N ALA A 100 7.90 -15.36 24.82
CA ALA A 100 9.12 -16.12 25.12
C ALA A 100 10.41 -15.35 24.77
N SER A 101 10.29 -14.11 24.28
CA SER A 101 11.41 -13.31 23.80
C SER A 101 11.38 -11.91 24.42
N PRO A 102 12.49 -11.14 24.43
CA PRO A 102 12.49 -9.76 24.94
C PRO A 102 11.78 -8.76 24.01
N VAL A 103 11.17 -9.20 22.91
CA VAL A 103 10.53 -8.34 21.90
C VAL A 103 9.12 -7.95 22.35
N ARG A 104 8.84 -6.65 22.42
CA ARG A 104 7.49 -6.17 22.78
C ARG A 104 6.56 -6.23 21.56
N PRO A 105 5.24 -6.50 21.74
CA PRO A 105 4.27 -6.45 20.65
C PRO A 105 4.24 -5.11 19.89
N ARG A 106 4.49 -4.00 20.61
CA ARG A 106 4.63 -2.66 20.03
C ARG A 106 5.75 -2.60 19.00
N ASP A 107 6.91 -3.18 19.28
CA ASP A 107 8.07 -3.14 18.39
C ASP A 107 7.83 -3.99 17.14
N LEU A 108 7.08 -5.10 17.28
CA LEU A 108 6.63 -5.93 16.16
C LEU A 108 5.73 -5.13 15.20
N HIS A 109 4.75 -4.41 15.75
CA HIS A 109 3.82 -3.63 14.96
C HIS A 109 4.49 -2.41 14.30
N LEU A 110 5.38 -1.71 15.01
CA LEU A 110 6.17 -0.62 14.44
C LEU A 110 7.06 -1.11 13.30
N GLY A 111 7.67 -2.29 13.43
CA GLY A 111 8.43 -2.91 12.34
C GLY A 111 7.57 -3.21 11.11
N ASN A 112 6.34 -3.70 11.31
CA ASN A 112 5.39 -3.91 10.21
C ASN A 112 4.98 -2.59 9.54
N LEU A 113 4.67 -1.54 10.32
CA LEU A 113 4.31 -0.23 9.77
C LEU A 113 5.46 0.41 8.98
N LEU A 114 6.70 0.31 9.47
CA LEU A 114 7.87 0.78 8.73
C LEU A 114 8.03 0.02 7.41
N TRP A 115 7.84 -1.30 7.45
CA TRP A 115 7.92 -2.13 6.25
C TRP A 115 6.84 -1.79 5.22
N ALA A 116 5.59 -1.66 5.69
CA ALA A 116 4.46 -1.27 4.88
C ALA A 116 4.70 0.11 4.24
N THR A 117 5.22 1.07 5.00
CA THR A 117 5.56 2.41 4.49
C THR A 117 6.54 2.34 3.32
N ILE A 118 7.60 1.52 3.43
CA ILE A 118 8.58 1.32 2.34
C ILE A 118 7.87 0.73 1.11
N ARG A 119 7.08 -0.32 1.29
CA ARG A 119 6.40 -0.99 0.17
C ARG A 119 5.37 -0.10 -0.52
N ILE A 120 4.55 0.63 0.24
CA ILE A 120 3.58 1.59 -0.28
C ILE A 120 4.31 2.69 -1.05
N SER A 121 5.44 3.18 -0.55
CA SER A 121 6.26 4.18 -1.24
C SER A 121 6.79 3.67 -2.59
N VAL A 122 7.27 2.42 -2.64
CA VAL A 122 7.71 1.80 -3.90
C VAL A 122 6.56 1.66 -4.89
N ILE A 123 5.38 1.21 -4.45
CA ILE A 123 4.19 1.07 -5.30
C ILE A 123 3.76 2.44 -5.85
N ALA A 124 3.72 3.47 -4.99
CA ALA A 124 3.37 4.82 -5.37
C ALA A 124 4.39 5.42 -6.36
N LEU A 125 5.69 5.19 -6.14
CA LEU A 125 6.74 5.63 -7.05
C LEU A 125 6.61 4.97 -8.42
N VAL A 126 6.41 3.65 -8.46
CA VAL A 126 6.19 2.89 -9.70
C VAL A 126 4.99 3.46 -10.45
N PHE A 127 3.87 3.69 -9.76
CA PHE A 127 2.68 4.27 -10.35
C PHE A 127 2.98 5.65 -10.96
N VAL A 128 3.65 6.54 -10.23
CA VAL A 128 4.01 7.89 -10.71
C VAL A 128 4.90 7.82 -11.94
N VAL A 129 5.89 6.93 -11.97
CA VAL A 129 6.78 6.74 -13.13
C VAL A 129 6.00 6.26 -14.35
N VAL A 130 5.11 5.28 -14.17
CA VAL A 130 4.25 4.79 -15.25
C VAL A 130 3.33 5.90 -15.75
N ALA A 131 2.63 6.59 -14.85
CA ALA A 131 1.73 7.68 -15.20
C ALA A 131 2.44 8.81 -15.96
N ALA A 132 3.65 9.19 -15.53
CA ALA A 132 4.49 10.16 -16.23
C ALA A 132 4.89 9.66 -17.63
N GLY A 133 5.20 8.37 -17.78
CA GLY A 133 5.51 7.75 -19.08
C GLY A 133 4.34 7.77 -20.07
N PHE A 134 3.10 7.69 -19.59
CA PHE A 134 1.88 7.85 -20.39
C PHE A 134 1.49 9.33 -20.64
N GLY A 135 2.26 10.29 -20.15
CA GLY A 135 1.96 11.73 -20.28
C GLY A 135 0.81 12.21 -19.38
N ALA A 136 0.43 11.42 -18.37
CA ALA A 136 -0.68 11.71 -17.47
C ALA A 136 -0.46 12.98 -16.63
N VAL A 137 0.72 13.05 -16.03
CA VAL A 137 1.09 14.03 -15.01
C VAL A 137 2.59 14.29 -15.13
N PRO A 138 3.05 15.55 -15.05
CA PRO A 138 4.47 15.87 -14.96
C PRO A 138 5.12 15.18 -13.77
N LEU A 139 6.29 14.57 -13.96
CA LEU A 139 6.98 13.80 -12.92
C LEU A 139 7.13 14.57 -11.59
N ALA A 140 7.47 15.86 -11.65
CA ALA A 140 7.59 16.71 -10.46
C ALA A 140 6.27 16.81 -9.66
N ARG A 141 5.12 16.98 -10.34
CA ARG A 141 3.80 17.04 -9.69
C ARG A 141 3.39 15.66 -9.17
N GLY A 142 3.71 14.60 -9.90
CA GLY A 142 3.45 13.22 -9.46
C GLY A 142 4.21 12.87 -8.19
N LEU A 143 5.48 13.27 -8.08
CA LEU A 143 6.29 13.07 -6.87
C LEU A 143 5.76 13.87 -5.66
N LEU A 144 5.23 15.07 -5.88
CA LEU A 144 4.56 15.83 -4.81
C LEU A 144 3.28 15.12 -4.34
N ALA A 145 2.49 14.55 -5.27
CA ALA A 145 1.29 13.80 -4.95
C ALA A 145 1.56 12.46 -4.25
N MET A 146 2.79 11.92 -4.37
CA MET A 146 3.21 10.68 -3.72
C MET A 146 3.14 10.78 -2.18
N GLY A 147 3.51 11.92 -1.60
CA GLY A 147 3.52 12.10 -0.15
C GLY A 147 2.15 11.87 0.50
N PRO A 148 1.11 12.63 0.09
CA PRO A 148 -0.26 12.40 0.54
C PRO A 148 -0.76 10.97 0.30
N ALA A 149 -0.46 10.38 -0.87
CA ALA A 149 -0.88 9.01 -1.18
C ALA A 149 -0.24 7.98 -0.23
N VAL A 150 1.06 8.11 0.08
CA VAL A 150 1.74 7.24 1.04
C VAL A 150 1.14 7.42 2.43
N LEU A 151 0.85 8.65 2.86
CA LEU A 151 0.18 8.91 4.13
C LEU A 151 -1.20 8.25 4.19
N THR A 152 -1.98 8.30 3.10
CA THR A 152 -3.25 7.58 3.00
C THR A 152 -3.03 6.07 3.18
N GLY A 153 -2.08 5.47 2.46
CA GLY A 153 -1.78 4.04 2.61
C GLY A 153 -1.37 3.66 4.03
N VAL A 154 -0.50 4.43 4.67
CA VAL A 154 -0.04 4.17 6.04
C VAL A 154 -1.19 4.35 7.05
N ALA A 155 -2.05 5.35 6.87
CA ALA A 155 -3.22 5.54 7.71
C ALA A 155 -4.17 4.34 7.64
N PHE A 156 -4.44 3.82 6.44
CA PHE A 156 -5.26 2.62 6.26
C PHE A 156 -4.58 1.36 6.83
N CYS A 157 -3.27 1.23 6.67
CA CYS A 157 -2.50 0.13 7.27
C CYS A 157 -2.66 0.12 8.80
N ALA A 158 -2.50 1.27 9.45
CA ALA A 158 -2.67 1.39 10.90
C ALA A 158 -4.11 1.12 11.34
N ALA A 159 -5.10 1.71 10.66
CA ALA A 159 -6.51 1.56 10.98
C ALA A 159 -6.98 0.10 10.86
N LEU A 160 -6.61 -0.58 9.77
CA LEU A 160 -7.00 -1.97 9.54
C LEU A 160 -6.25 -2.94 10.44
N SER A 161 -4.99 -2.66 10.77
CA SER A 161 -4.25 -3.44 11.78
C SER A 161 -4.99 -3.44 13.12
N ALA A 162 -5.46 -2.28 13.56
CA ALA A 162 -6.25 -2.15 14.78
C ALA A 162 -7.60 -2.88 14.65
N GLY A 163 -8.31 -2.69 13.54
CA GLY A 163 -9.58 -3.37 13.25
C GLY A 163 -9.49 -4.89 13.30
N VAL A 164 -8.43 -5.48 12.74
CA VAL A 164 -8.18 -6.93 12.79
C VAL A 164 -8.01 -7.42 14.23
N VAL A 165 -7.25 -6.70 15.06
CA VAL A 165 -7.06 -7.09 16.46
C VAL A 165 -8.37 -7.03 17.25
N LEU A 166 -9.18 -5.99 17.01
CA LEU A 166 -10.51 -5.88 17.63
C LEU A 166 -11.42 -7.04 17.20
N MET A 167 -11.47 -7.35 15.91
CA MET A 167 -12.24 -8.49 15.39
C MET A 167 -11.82 -9.81 16.04
N ILE A 168 -10.52 -10.05 16.21
CA ILE A 168 -10.01 -11.28 16.85
C ILE A 168 -10.43 -11.33 18.32
N ARG A 169 -10.32 -10.21 19.03
CA ARG A 169 -10.74 -10.09 20.44
C ARG A 169 -12.23 -10.37 20.58
N ASP A 170 -13.06 -9.78 19.74
CA ASP A 170 -14.51 -9.92 19.81
C ASP A 170 -14.94 -11.37 19.51
N GLN A 171 -14.27 -12.05 18.57
CA GLN A 171 -14.47 -13.48 18.33
C GLN A 171 -14.06 -14.36 19.53
N PHE A 172 -12.98 -13.99 20.23
CA PHE A 172 -12.57 -14.71 21.43
C PHE A 172 -13.59 -14.55 22.56
N LEU A 173 -14.10 -13.33 22.78
CA LEU A 173 -15.12 -13.05 23.80
C LEU A 173 -16.45 -13.74 23.49
N ALA A 174 -16.85 -13.78 22.21
CA ALA A 174 -18.07 -14.47 21.80
C ALA A 174 -18.02 -15.98 22.04
N GLY A 175 -16.84 -16.61 22.08
CA GLY A 175 -16.69 -18.03 22.37
C GLY A 175 -16.68 -18.39 23.86
N LEU A 176 -16.72 -17.40 24.76
CA LEU A 176 -16.75 -17.61 26.22
C LEU A 176 -18.17 -17.57 26.81
N ASN A 177 -19.17 -17.16 26.01
CA ASN A 177 -20.59 -17.12 26.36
C ASN A 177 -21.33 -18.31 25.72
#